data_AF-A0A3P2EH36-F1
#
_entry.id   AF-A0A3P2EH36-F1
#
_cell.length_a   1.000
_cell.length_b   1.000
_cell.length_c   1.000
_cell.angle_alpha   90.00
_cell.angle_beta   90.00
_cell.angle_gamma   90.00
#
_symmetry.space_group_name_H-M   'P 1'
#
loop_
_entity.id
_entity.type
_entity.pdbx_description
1 polymer ?
#
loop_
_entity_poly.entity_id
_entity_poly.type
_entity_poly.pdbx_seq_one_letter_code
_entity_poly.pdbx_strand_id
1 'polypeptide(L)'
;MRHNVQVLLSDSGKRSGTGSALTVLKDSGVNTYRWQGGHQTTADIISEPDKGARYSRLAQEFAVSVREGQESVAQISGTREQSVLNGLIRDSLRHEGVLGEKDTTITALTPVWLDSKSRGVRDYYREGMVMERWDPETRTHDRFVIDRVTASSNMLTLKDRDGVRLDLKVSAVDSQWTLFRAETLPVAEGERLAVLGKIPDTRLKGGESITVMKVEDGQLTVQRPGQKTTQTLAVGAGVFDGIKIGHGWVESPGRSVSETATVFASVTQRELDNATLNQLAQSGSHLRLYSAQDAARTTEKLSRHTAFSVVSEQLKTRSGETDWMRPLRSRRPDCVPGRTGHSLAIPLLESEN
;
A
#
# COMPACT_ATOMS: atom_id res chain seq x y z
N MET A 1 -27.35 -29.82 -11.91
CA MET A 1 -27.16 -29.50 -13.35
C MET A 1 -25.76 -28.99 -13.54
N ARG A 2 -25.00 -29.52 -14.51
CA ARG A 2 -23.76 -28.88 -14.97
C ARG A 2 -24.13 -28.01 -16.16
N HIS A 3 -23.79 -26.74 -16.11
CA HIS A 3 -24.06 -25.79 -17.20
C HIS A 3 -22.91 -25.83 -18.21
N ASN A 4 -23.22 -25.77 -19.51
CA ASN A 4 -22.22 -25.59 -20.57
C ASN A 4 -21.77 -24.13 -20.58
N VAL A 5 -20.88 -23.77 -19.65
CA VAL A 5 -20.34 -22.42 -19.50
C VAL A 5 -18.84 -22.46 -19.77
N GLN A 6 -18.37 -21.58 -20.64
CA GLN A 6 -16.96 -21.31 -20.81
C GLN A 6 -16.57 -20.13 -19.90
N VAL A 7 -15.49 -20.30 -19.14
CA VAL A 7 -14.96 -19.26 -18.25
C VAL A 7 -13.67 -18.71 -18.85
N LEU A 8 -13.64 -17.40 -19.11
CA LEU A 8 -12.42 -16.69 -19.47
C LEU A 8 -11.86 -16.02 -18.21
N LEU A 9 -10.64 -16.39 -17.82
CA LEU A 9 -9.94 -15.76 -16.69
C LEU A 9 -8.88 -14.79 -17.22
N SER A 10 -8.94 -13.55 -16.75
CA SER A 10 -7.93 -12.52 -17.04
C SER A 10 -6.83 -12.56 -15.97
N ASP A 11 -5.57 -12.65 -16.41
CA ASP A 11 -4.39 -12.60 -15.55
C ASP A 11 -3.73 -11.22 -15.68
N SER A 12 -3.77 -10.43 -14.61
CA SER A 12 -3.16 -9.09 -14.55
C SER A 12 -1.68 -9.12 -14.16
N GLY A 13 -1.09 -10.30 -13.95
CA GLY A 13 0.32 -10.44 -13.56
C GLY A 13 0.64 -9.94 -12.14
N LYS A 14 -0.38 -9.67 -11.32
CA LYS A 14 -0.24 -9.33 -9.91
C LYS A 14 0.21 -10.54 -9.09
N ARG A 15 0.66 -10.28 -7.86
CA ARG A 15 1.01 -11.33 -6.90
C ARG A 15 -0.15 -12.31 -6.77
N SER A 16 0.11 -13.60 -6.97
CA SER A 16 -0.91 -14.63 -6.85
C SER A 16 -1.47 -14.67 -5.43
N GLY A 17 -2.80 -14.81 -5.32
CA GLY A 17 -3.47 -14.99 -4.04
C GLY A 17 -3.12 -16.33 -3.40
N THR A 18 -3.48 -16.50 -2.13
CA THR A 18 -3.23 -17.74 -1.38
C THR A 18 -3.98 -18.92 -2.04
N GLY A 19 -3.25 -19.93 -2.54
CA GLY A 19 -3.81 -21.10 -3.21
C GLY A 19 -3.98 -20.92 -4.73
N SER A 20 -2.86 -20.72 -5.45
CA SER A 20 -2.79 -20.29 -6.86
C SER A 20 -3.60 -21.16 -7.85
N ALA A 21 -4.91 -20.90 -7.96
CA ALA A 21 -5.80 -21.56 -8.90
C ALA A 21 -5.37 -21.35 -10.37
N LEU A 22 -4.83 -20.16 -10.68
CA LEU A 22 -4.31 -19.86 -12.02
C LEU A 22 -3.09 -20.71 -12.38
N THR A 23 -2.20 -21.00 -11.42
CA THR A 23 -1.07 -21.90 -11.67
C THR A 23 -1.57 -23.31 -11.94
N VAL A 24 -2.50 -23.81 -11.12
CA VAL A 24 -3.10 -25.15 -11.32
C VAL A 24 -3.79 -25.26 -12.69
N LEU A 25 -4.49 -24.22 -13.13
CA LEU A 25 -5.14 -24.19 -14.45
C LEU A 25 -4.13 -24.13 -15.61
N LYS A 26 -3.02 -23.42 -15.44
CA LYS A 26 -1.93 -23.40 -16.42
C LYS A 26 -1.26 -24.78 -16.51
N ASP A 27 -0.98 -25.39 -15.36
CA ASP A 27 -0.37 -26.72 -15.26
C ASP A 27 -1.29 -27.83 -15.79
N SER A 28 -2.62 -27.64 -15.72
CA SER A 28 -3.60 -28.58 -16.28
C SER A 28 -3.82 -28.43 -17.80
N GLY A 29 -3.07 -27.54 -18.47
CA GLY A 29 -3.06 -27.41 -19.91
C GLY A 29 -4.19 -26.54 -20.49
N VAL A 30 -4.78 -25.64 -19.69
CA VAL A 30 -5.75 -24.67 -20.21
C VAL A 30 -5.05 -23.71 -21.20
N ASN A 31 -5.71 -23.43 -22.32
CA ASN A 31 -5.20 -22.48 -23.32
C ASN A 31 -4.98 -21.09 -22.71
N THR A 32 -3.76 -20.58 -22.83
CA THR A 32 -3.38 -19.23 -22.40
C THR A 32 -3.20 -18.31 -23.59
N TYR A 33 -3.91 -17.19 -23.60
CA TYR A 33 -3.74 -16.14 -24.60
C TYR A 33 -3.01 -14.96 -23.94
N ARG A 34 -1.92 -14.50 -24.54
CA ARG A 34 -1.16 -13.33 -24.07
C ARG A 34 -1.54 -12.11 -24.87
N TRP A 35 -1.94 -11.05 -24.19
CA TRP A 35 -2.16 -9.75 -24.81
C TRP A 35 -0.90 -8.87 -24.71
N GLN A 36 -0.53 -8.20 -25.81
CA GLN A 36 0.74 -7.44 -25.92
C GLN A 36 0.55 -5.95 -26.30
N GLY A 37 -0.69 -5.45 -26.41
CA GLY A 37 -0.96 -4.06 -26.84
C GLY A 37 -1.39 -3.10 -25.72
N GLY A 38 -0.81 -3.22 -24.52
CA GLY A 38 -1.08 -2.32 -23.40
C GLY A 38 -0.25 -1.02 -23.45
N HIS A 39 -0.81 0.07 -22.91
CA HIS A 39 -0.04 1.31 -22.65
C HIS A 39 1.13 0.99 -21.71
N GLN A 40 2.34 1.42 -22.08
CA GLN A 40 3.52 1.22 -21.25
C GLN A 40 3.72 2.43 -20.34
N THR A 41 3.74 2.19 -19.03
CA THR A 41 4.08 3.20 -18.03
C THR A 41 5.53 3.64 -18.24
N THR A 42 5.77 4.93 -18.35
CA THR A 42 7.14 5.44 -18.43
C THR A 42 7.77 5.47 -17.04
N ALA A 43 9.04 5.07 -16.91
CA ALA A 43 9.72 5.04 -15.63
C ALA A 43 11.01 5.88 -15.63
N ASP A 44 11.10 6.77 -14.63
CA ASP A 44 12.31 7.49 -14.23
C ASP A 44 12.93 6.79 -13.03
N ILE A 45 14.20 6.44 -13.11
CA ILE A 45 14.90 5.70 -12.05
C ILE A 45 15.83 6.65 -11.30
N ILE A 46 15.59 6.77 -10.01
CA ILE A 46 16.42 7.53 -9.07
C ILE A 46 17.15 6.53 -8.17
N SER A 47 18.45 6.41 -8.38
CA SER A 47 19.34 5.61 -7.53
C SER A 47 19.83 6.47 -6.37
N GLU A 48 19.41 6.14 -5.16
CA GLU A 48 19.87 6.77 -3.92
C GLU A 48 20.10 5.68 -2.86
N PRO A 49 21.35 5.30 -2.54
CA PRO A 49 21.64 4.21 -1.61
C PRO A 49 21.20 4.52 -0.18
N ASP A 50 21.36 5.76 0.29
CA ASP A 50 21.00 6.11 1.67
C ASP A 50 19.48 6.11 1.86
N LYS A 51 18.99 5.42 2.90
CA LYS A 51 17.54 5.27 3.13
C LYS A 51 16.91 6.61 3.49
N GLY A 52 17.58 7.43 4.30
CA GLY A 52 17.07 8.73 4.73
C GLY A 52 16.98 9.70 3.56
N ALA A 53 18.10 9.89 2.85
CA ALA A 53 18.18 10.77 1.67
C ALA A 53 17.17 10.37 0.59
N ARG A 54 16.99 9.06 0.35
CA ARG A 54 16.01 8.56 -0.62
C ARG A 54 14.58 8.95 -0.27
N TYR A 55 14.18 8.79 1.00
CA TYR A 55 12.83 9.13 1.42
C TYR A 55 12.61 10.64 1.45
N SER A 56 13.58 11.41 1.92
CA SER A 56 13.51 12.87 1.91
C SER A 56 13.40 13.43 0.50
N ARG A 57 14.18 12.90 -0.45
CA ARG A 57 14.10 13.30 -1.86
C ARG A 57 12.74 12.97 -2.48
N LEU A 58 12.24 11.75 -2.24
CA LEU A 58 10.89 11.35 -2.68
C LEU A 58 9.84 12.30 -2.13
N ALA A 59 9.89 12.61 -0.83
CA ALA A 59 8.93 13.49 -0.18
C ALA A 59 8.94 14.91 -0.75
N GLN A 60 10.13 15.47 -1.02
CA GLN A 60 10.29 16.80 -1.62
C GLN A 60 9.74 16.84 -3.05
N GLU A 61 10.17 15.91 -3.91
CA GLU A 61 9.69 15.87 -5.30
C GLU A 61 8.18 15.60 -5.38
N PHE A 62 7.64 14.78 -4.47
CA PHE A 62 6.21 14.54 -4.35
C PHE A 62 5.45 15.81 -3.92
N ALA A 63 5.93 16.53 -2.90
CA ALA A 63 5.28 17.74 -2.42
C ALA A 63 5.21 18.84 -3.49
N VAL A 64 6.29 19.02 -4.26
CA VAL A 64 6.33 19.93 -5.42
C VAL A 64 5.28 19.54 -6.46
N SER A 65 5.19 18.26 -6.80
CA SER A 65 4.21 17.75 -7.76
C SER A 65 2.76 17.96 -7.30
N VAL A 66 2.47 17.77 -6.01
CA VAL A 66 1.14 18.05 -5.43
C VAL A 66 0.82 19.55 -5.47
N ARG A 67 1.79 20.42 -5.15
CA ARG A 67 1.63 21.88 -5.23
C ARG A 67 1.29 22.35 -6.65
N GLU A 68 1.91 21.73 -7.65
CA GLU A 68 1.64 21.99 -9.07
C GLU A 68 0.26 21.48 -9.53
N GLY A 69 -0.51 20.82 -8.65
CA GLY A 69 -1.84 20.30 -8.94
C GLY A 69 -1.83 19.03 -9.79
N GLN A 70 -0.68 18.34 -9.86
CA GLN A 70 -0.58 17.07 -10.57
C GLN A 70 -1.28 15.95 -9.77
N GLU A 71 -1.84 14.98 -10.50
CA GLU A 71 -2.36 13.77 -9.89
C GLU A 71 -1.19 12.88 -9.45
N SER A 72 -0.88 12.91 -8.16
CA SER A 72 0.33 12.27 -7.63
C SER A 72 0.03 11.33 -6.49
N VAL A 73 0.68 10.16 -6.50
CA VAL A 73 0.51 9.08 -5.54
C VAL A 73 1.87 8.64 -5.01
N ALA A 74 2.05 8.58 -3.69
CA ALA A 74 3.25 8.03 -3.08
C ALA A 74 3.02 6.59 -2.62
N GLN A 75 3.91 5.67 -3.01
CA GLN A 75 3.77 4.23 -2.73
C GLN A 75 5.02 3.65 -2.09
N ILE A 76 4.82 2.91 -1.00
CA ILE A 76 5.89 2.16 -0.34
C ILE A 76 5.33 0.93 0.37
N SER A 77 6.11 -0.15 0.38
CA SER A 77 5.78 -1.39 1.06
C SER A 77 6.10 -1.31 2.55
N GLY A 78 5.24 -1.90 3.38
CA GLY A 78 5.42 -1.99 4.83
C GLY A 78 4.77 -0.84 5.60
N THR A 79 4.06 -1.17 6.67
CA THR A 79 3.31 -0.18 7.47
C THR A 79 4.21 0.80 8.21
N ARG A 80 5.37 0.34 8.68
CA ARG A 80 6.36 1.18 9.36
C ARG A 80 6.96 2.20 8.38
N GLU A 81 7.40 1.73 7.23
CA GLU A 81 7.92 2.57 6.15
C GLU A 81 6.90 3.58 5.64
N GLN A 82 5.62 3.18 5.51
CA GLN A 82 4.53 4.10 5.17
C GLN A 82 4.39 5.23 6.19
N SER A 83 4.42 4.91 7.49
CA SER A 83 4.34 5.91 8.57
C SER A 83 5.51 6.89 8.53
N VAL A 84 6.74 6.40 8.35
CA VAL A 84 7.94 7.23 8.24
C VAL A 84 7.87 8.16 7.02
N LEU A 85 7.52 7.62 5.85
CA LEU A 85 7.42 8.41 4.63
C LEU A 85 6.29 9.44 4.70
N ASN A 86 5.16 9.08 5.31
CA ASN A 86 4.03 9.98 5.49
C ASN A 86 4.43 11.19 6.36
N GLY A 87 5.24 10.99 7.42
CA GLY A 87 5.80 12.09 8.20
C GLY A 87 6.64 13.05 7.35
N LEU A 88 7.61 12.52 6.59
CA LEU A 88 8.49 13.31 5.73
C LEU A 88 7.71 14.08 4.64
N ILE A 89 6.67 13.46 4.07
CA ILE A 89 5.79 14.09 3.08
C ILE A 89 5.00 15.22 3.72
N ARG A 90 4.43 15.04 4.91
CA ARG A 90 3.72 16.12 5.62
C ARG A 90 4.63 17.31 5.87
N ASP A 91 5.84 17.07 6.36
CA ASP A 91 6.81 18.13 6.63
C ASP A 91 7.20 18.88 5.34
N SER A 92 7.40 18.15 4.24
CA SER A 92 7.67 18.74 2.93
C SER A 92 6.47 19.54 2.40
N LEU A 93 5.25 19.04 2.56
CA LEU A 93 4.02 19.74 2.15
C LEU A 93 3.75 21.01 2.95
N ARG A 94 4.12 21.04 4.24
CA ARG A 94 4.08 22.27 5.06
C ARG A 94 5.06 23.30 4.53
N HIS A 95 6.29 22.88 4.26
CA HIS A 95 7.31 23.75 3.68
C HIS A 95 6.87 24.35 2.33
N GLU A 96 6.18 23.56 1.51
CA GLU A 96 5.62 23.98 0.23
C GLU A 96 4.30 24.79 0.35
N GLY A 97 3.79 24.99 1.57
CA GLY A 97 2.55 25.73 1.83
C GLY A 97 1.26 25.02 1.38
N VAL A 98 1.34 23.72 1.08
CA VAL A 98 0.18 22.90 0.66
C VAL A 98 -0.59 22.34 1.86
N LEU A 99 0.12 22.03 2.95
CA LEU A 99 -0.45 21.52 4.19
C LEU A 99 -0.35 22.59 5.28
N GLY A 100 -1.41 22.76 6.07
CA GLY A 100 -1.43 23.70 7.18
C GLY A 100 -0.43 23.34 8.30
N GLU A 101 0.05 24.37 9.00
CA GLU A 101 1.02 24.24 10.10
C GLU A 101 0.41 23.68 11.39
N LYS A 102 -0.90 23.86 11.59
CA LYS A 102 -1.59 23.44 12.81
C LYS A 102 -2.20 22.06 12.63
N ASP A 103 -1.76 21.13 13.47
CA ASP A 103 -2.38 19.81 13.58
C ASP A 103 -3.50 19.83 14.62
N THR A 104 -4.66 19.30 14.25
CA THR A 104 -5.73 18.90 15.17
C THR A 104 -5.74 17.39 15.27
N THR A 105 -5.77 16.88 16.50
CA THR A 105 -5.80 15.43 16.73
C THR A 105 -7.23 14.93 16.75
N ILE A 106 -7.49 13.88 15.97
CA ILE A 106 -8.79 13.18 15.95
C ILE A 106 -8.58 11.69 16.19
N THR A 107 -9.65 10.96 16.54
CA THR A 107 -9.60 9.50 16.60
C THR A 107 -9.96 8.89 15.26
N ALA A 108 -9.05 8.08 14.73
CA ALA A 108 -9.23 7.31 13.51
C ALA A 108 -9.42 5.83 13.81
N LEU A 109 -10.30 5.16 13.07
CA LEU A 109 -10.60 3.74 13.20
C LEU A 109 -10.09 2.96 11.98
N THR A 110 -9.04 2.18 12.18
CA THR A 110 -8.48 1.31 11.14
C THR A 110 -9.04 -0.12 11.28
N PRO A 111 -9.72 -0.67 10.27
CA PRO A 111 -10.29 -2.01 10.35
C PRO A 111 -9.20 -3.08 10.49
N VAL A 112 -9.47 -4.08 11.32
CA VAL A 112 -8.65 -5.28 11.45
C VAL A 112 -9.32 -6.41 10.66
N TRP A 113 -8.57 -6.99 9.72
CA TRP A 113 -9.09 -8.09 8.91
C TRP A 113 -9.26 -9.36 9.76
N LEU A 114 -10.49 -9.79 9.91
CA LEU A 114 -10.85 -11.04 10.57
C LEU A 114 -11.57 -11.96 9.58
N ASP A 115 -11.12 -13.20 9.48
CA ASP A 115 -11.75 -14.26 8.70
C ASP A 115 -12.38 -15.32 9.61
N SER A 116 -12.99 -16.35 9.03
CA SER A 116 -13.66 -17.40 9.82
C SER A 116 -12.72 -18.17 10.76
N LYS A 117 -11.41 -18.18 10.48
CA LYS A 117 -10.41 -18.89 11.28
C LYS A 117 -9.80 -17.98 12.34
N SER A 118 -9.61 -16.70 12.05
CA SER A 118 -8.99 -15.75 12.98
C SER A 118 -9.96 -15.14 13.99
N ARG A 119 -11.28 -15.08 13.71
CA ARG A 119 -12.29 -14.56 14.67
C ARG A 119 -12.30 -15.28 16.02
N GLY A 120 -12.08 -16.60 16.03
CA GLY A 120 -12.04 -17.37 17.27
C GLY A 120 -10.72 -17.25 18.05
N VAL A 121 -9.72 -16.53 17.51
CA VAL A 121 -8.37 -16.46 18.07
C VAL A 121 -8.22 -15.19 18.89
N ARG A 122 -8.07 -15.36 20.20
CA ARG A 122 -7.96 -14.27 21.18
C ARG A 122 -6.85 -13.26 20.88
N ASP A 123 -5.73 -13.70 20.30
CA ASP A 123 -4.53 -12.87 20.12
C ASP A 123 -4.72 -11.70 19.14
N TYR A 124 -5.81 -11.69 18.36
CA TYR A 124 -6.19 -10.55 17.52
C TYR A 124 -6.88 -9.43 18.29
N TYR A 125 -7.38 -9.70 19.49
CA TYR A 125 -8.11 -8.75 20.32
C TYR A 125 -7.18 -8.16 21.37
N ARG A 126 -7.22 -6.83 21.52
CA ARG A 126 -6.44 -6.11 22.52
C ARG A 126 -7.31 -5.07 23.22
N GLU A 127 -6.96 -4.79 24.47
CA GLU A 127 -7.57 -3.70 25.23
C GLU A 127 -7.42 -2.37 24.48
N GLY A 128 -8.47 -1.56 24.51
CA GLY A 128 -8.57 -0.30 23.77
C GLY A 128 -9.00 -0.42 22.30
N MET A 129 -9.07 -1.63 21.73
CA MET A 129 -9.67 -1.82 20.40
C MET A 129 -11.17 -1.56 20.43
N VAL A 130 -11.73 -1.24 19.26
CA VAL A 130 -13.16 -0.95 19.10
C VAL A 130 -13.82 -2.10 18.36
N MET A 131 -14.97 -2.52 18.85
CA MET A 131 -15.82 -3.51 18.20
C MET A 131 -17.15 -2.86 17.82
N GLU A 132 -17.60 -3.10 16.61
CA GLU A 132 -18.95 -2.72 16.18
C GLU A 132 -19.75 -3.96 15.82
N ARG A 133 -20.95 -4.10 16.40
CA ARG A 133 -21.92 -5.13 16.06
C ARG A 133 -22.98 -4.54 15.14
N TRP A 134 -23.21 -5.15 14.00
CA TRP A 134 -24.35 -4.81 13.14
C TRP A 134 -25.66 -5.29 13.77
N ASP A 135 -26.56 -4.36 14.04
CA ASP A 135 -27.94 -4.65 14.44
C ASP A 135 -28.85 -4.65 13.19
N PRO A 136 -29.42 -5.80 12.79
CA PRO A 136 -30.31 -5.88 11.63
C PRO A 136 -31.65 -5.18 11.83
N GLU A 137 -32.13 -5.00 13.07
CA GLU A 137 -33.43 -4.40 13.36
C GLU A 137 -33.38 -2.89 13.18
N THR A 138 -32.40 -2.23 13.82
CA THR A 138 -32.22 -0.78 13.68
C THR A 138 -31.39 -0.41 12.45
N ARG A 139 -30.71 -1.38 11.83
CA ARG A 139 -29.76 -1.18 10.71
C ARG A 139 -28.63 -0.22 11.08
N THR A 140 -28.20 -0.26 12.34
CA THR A 140 -27.11 0.54 12.89
C THR A 140 -25.99 -0.35 13.42
N HIS A 141 -24.89 0.28 13.81
CA HIS A 141 -23.76 -0.40 14.43
C HIS A 141 -23.68 0.00 15.90
N ASP A 142 -23.86 -0.96 16.80
CA ASP A 142 -23.59 -0.77 18.22
C ASP A 142 -22.08 -0.78 18.42
N ARG A 143 -21.53 0.31 18.96
CA ARG A 143 -20.09 0.49 19.16
C ARG A 143 -19.69 0.22 20.61
N PHE A 144 -18.64 -0.58 20.77
CA PHE A 144 -18.05 -0.93 22.05
C PHE A 144 -16.53 -0.78 22.02
N VAL A 145 -15.94 -0.55 23.19
CA VAL A 145 -14.49 -0.61 23.41
C VAL A 145 -14.16 -1.86 24.22
N ILE A 146 -13.08 -2.55 23.86
CA ILE A 146 -12.55 -3.67 24.65
C ILE A 146 -11.88 -3.08 25.90
N ASP A 147 -12.54 -3.21 27.05
CA ASP A 147 -12.01 -2.78 28.35
C ASP A 147 -10.98 -3.78 28.88
N ARG A 148 -11.24 -5.08 28.69
CA ARG A 148 -10.36 -6.16 29.15
C ARG A 148 -10.41 -7.40 28.27
N VAL A 149 -9.26 -8.07 28.12
CA VAL A 149 -9.16 -9.41 27.51
C VAL A 149 -8.77 -10.44 28.56
N THR A 150 -9.72 -11.27 28.99
CA THR A 150 -9.50 -12.27 30.04
C THR A 150 -9.03 -13.59 29.45
N ALA A 151 -7.75 -13.91 29.62
CA ALA A 151 -7.12 -15.08 29.04
C ALA A 151 -7.67 -16.42 29.57
N SER A 152 -7.96 -16.51 30.88
CA SER A 152 -8.39 -17.76 31.53
C SER A 152 -9.77 -18.24 31.08
N SER A 153 -10.70 -17.32 30.83
CA SER A 153 -12.07 -17.61 30.39
C SER A 153 -12.30 -17.38 28.89
N ASN A 154 -11.27 -16.95 28.16
CA ASN A 154 -11.33 -16.58 26.75
C ASN A 154 -12.47 -15.58 26.44
N MET A 155 -12.54 -14.52 27.23
CA MET A 155 -13.64 -13.56 27.26
C MET A 155 -13.15 -12.13 27.02
N LEU A 156 -13.93 -11.36 26.28
CA LEU A 156 -13.78 -9.93 26.06
C LEU A 156 -14.81 -9.22 26.94
N THR A 157 -14.35 -8.32 27.80
CA THR A 157 -15.24 -7.39 28.49
C THR A 157 -15.31 -6.12 27.66
N LEU A 158 -16.49 -5.86 27.10
CA LEU A 158 -16.78 -4.72 26.25
C LEU A 158 -17.48 -3.63 27.06
N LYS A 159 -17.26 -2.37 26.69
CA LYS A 159 -17.88 -1.20 27.29
C LYS A 159 -18.51 -0.33 26.20
N ASP A 160 -19.76 0.05 26.35
CA ASP A 160 -20.42 0.99 25.44
C ASP A 160 -20.15 2.46 25.82
N ARG A 161 -20.83 3.40 25.14
CA ARG A 161 -20.67 4.85 25.38
C ARG A 161 -21.09 5.27 26.79
N ASP A 162 -22.13 4.64 27.34
CA ASP A 162 -22.68 4.96 28.66
C ASP A 162 -21.93 4.23 29.80
N GLY A 163 -21.05 3.31 29.41
CA GLY A 163 -20.20 2.55 30.30
C GLY A 163 -20.78 1.23 30.78
N VAL A 164 -21.88 0.78 30.18
CA VAL A 164 -22.47 -0.53 30.42
C VAL A 164 -21.51 -1.60 29.92
N ARG A 165 -21.31 -2.62 30.74
CA ARG A 165 -20.43 -3.75 30.43
C ARG A 165 -21.19 -4.86 29.73
N LEU A 166 -20.56 -5.42 28.71
CA LEU A 166 -21.01 -6.60 28.00
C LEU A 166 -19.87 -7.62 27.95
N ASP A 167 -20.06 -8.76 28.59
CA ASP A 167 -19.10 -9.86 28.53
C ASP A 167 -19.40 -10.76 27.33
N LEU A 168 -18.42 -10.91 26.44
CA LEU A 168 -18.52 -11.65 25.19
C LEU A 168 -17.43 -12.71 25.11
N LYS A 169 -17.81 -13.98 24.97
CA LYS A 169 -16.83 -15.05 24.68
C LYS A 169 -16.24 -14.85 23.28
N VAL A 170 -14.93 -15.01 23.12
CA VAL A 170 -14.26 -14.89 21.81
C VAL A 170 -14.86 -15.87 20.79
N SER A 171 -15.27 -17.06 21.23
CA SER A 171 -15.93 -18.07 20.37
C SER A 171 -17.32 -17.65 19.86
N ALA A 172 -17.95 -16.64 20.47
CA ALA A 172 -19.25 -16.11 20.06
C ALA A 172 -19.12 -14.92 19.09
N VAL A 173 -17.90 -14.51 18.74
CA VAL A 173 -17.66 -13.44 17.75
C VAL A 173 -17.92 -13.99 16.35
N ASP A 174 -19.09 -13.68 15.80
CA ASP A 174 -19.51 -14.09 14.48
C ASP A 174 -19.25 -13.02 13.40
N SER A 175 -19.89 -13.14 12.24
CA SER A 175 -19.73 -12.20 11.12
C SER A 175 -20.45 -10.86 11.29
N GLN A 176 -21.30 -10.70 12.31
CA GLN A 176 -21.96 -9.41 12.58
C GLN A 176 -21.03 -8.44 13.30
N TRP A 177 -19.92 -8.95 13.86
CA TRP A 177 -18.92 -8.16 14.54
C TRP A 177 -17.78 -7.74 13.60
N THR A 178 -17.38 -6.48 13.76
CA THR A 178 -16.22 -5.90 13.09
C THR A 178 -15.28 -5.32 14.14
N LEU A 179 -13.97 -5.44 13.89
CA LEU A 179 -12.92 -5.03 14.82
C LEU A 179 -12.11 -3.89 14.21
N PHE A 180 -11.81 -2.88 15.02
CA PHE A 180 -11.01 -1.72 14.64
C PHE A 180 -9.92 -1.44 15.66
N ARG A 181 -8.79 -0.95 15.17
CA ARG A 181 -7.80 -0.24 15.97
C ARG A 181 -8.17 1.23 16.02
N ALA A 182 -8.28 1.77 17.23
CA ALA A 182 -8.38 3.21 17.44
C ALA A 182 -6.98 3.80 17.56
N GLU A 183 -6.70 4.79 16.73
CA GLU A 183 -5.40 5.47 16.70
C GLU A 183 -5.64 6.99 16.66
N THR A 184 -4.75 7.75 17.29
CA THR A 184 -4.77 9.21 17.22
C THR A 184 -4.16 9.65 15.89
N LEU A 185 -4.92 10.39 15.11
CA LEU A 185 -4.53 10.85 13.78
C LEU A 185 -4.38 12.38 13.79
N PRO A 186 -3.17 12.93 13.56
CA PRO A 186 -3.01 14.36 13.34
C PRO A 186 -3.54 14.73 11.96
N VAL A 187 -4.38 15.76 11.90
CA VAL A 187 -5.00 16.27 10.68
C VAL A 187 -4.81 17.77 10.61
N ALA A 188 -4.38 18.26 9.44
CA ALA A 188 -4.27 19.68 9.14
C ALA A 188 -5.20 20.08 7.98
N GLU A 189 -5.31 21.39 7.72
CA GLU A 189 -5.93 21.85 6.48
C GLU A 189 -5.06 21.47 5.28
N GLY A 190 -5.68 21.04 4.18
CA GLY A 190 -4.98 20.45 3.02
C GLY A 190 -4.72 18.95 3.13
N GLU A 191 -5.03 18.31 4.27
CA GLU A 191 -4.73 16.89 4.49
C GLU A 191 -5.43 15.96 3.50
N ARG A 192 -4.71 14.98 2.95
CA ARG A 192 -5.32 13.87 2.22
C ARG A 192 -5.59 12.70 3.16
N LEU A 193 -6.85 12.27 3.21
CA LEU A 193 -7.31 11.16 4.04
C LEU A 193 -7.88 10.02 3.16
N ALA A 194 -7.61 8.79 3.56
CA ALA A 194 -8.19 7.60 2.94
C ALA A 194 -9.40 7.14 3.76
N VAL A 195 -10.55 7.00 3.12
CA VAL A 195 -11.76 6.44 3.74
C VAL A 195 -11.62 4.92 3.79
N LEU A 196 -11.70 4.34 4.99
CA LEU A 196 -11.49 2.91 5.25
C LEU A 196 -12.80 2.14 5.41
N GLY A 197 -13.92 2.84 5.55
CA GLY A 197 -15.25 2.24 5.67
C GLY A 197 -16.35 3.28 5.50
N LYS A 198 -17.61 2.84 5.58
CA LYS A 198 -18.74 3.77 5.54
C LYS A 198 -18.69 4.72 6.74
N ILE A 199 -18.77 6.03 6.47
CA ILE A 199 -18.87 7.06 7.50
C ILE A 199 -20.36 7.41 7.69
N PRO A 200 -20.89 7.41 8.93
CA PRO A 200 -22.28 7.80 9.22
C PRO A 200 -22.66 9.14 8.60
N ASP A 201 -23.91 9.28 8.18
CA ASP A 201 -24.50 10.52 7.62
C ASP A 201 -23.81 11.08 6.37
N THR A 202 -22.94 10.29 5.74
CA THR A 202 -22.27 10.64 4.49
C THR A 202 -22.51 9.62 3.38
N ARG A 203 -22.13 10.00 2.16
CA ARG A 203 -22.12 9.11 1.00
C ARG A 203 -20.73 8.50 0.76
N LEU A 204 -19.76 8.77 1.62
CA LEU A 204 -18.39 8.30 1.50
C LEU A 204 -18.31 6.79 1.78
N LYS A 205 -17.63 6.07 0.90
CA LYS A 205 -17.40 4.63 1.01
C LYS A 205 -15.91 4.33 1.20
N GLY A 206 -15.64 3.16 1.77
CA GLY A 206 -14.29 2.64 1.89
C GLY A 206 -13.61 2.55 0.52
N GLY A 207 -12.35 2.99 0.46
CA GLY A 207 -11.57 3.08 -0.77
C GLY A 207 -11.54 4.48 -1.40
N GLU A 208 -12.41 5.41 -0.98
CA GLU A 208 -12.37 6.80 -1.46
C GLU A 208 -11.22 7.60 -0.81
N SER A 209 -10.67 8.55 -1.55
CA SER A 209 -9.74 9.56 -1.04
C SER A 209 -10.45 10.91 -0.91
N ILE A 210 -10.17 11.66 0.15
CA ILE A 210 -10.74 12.98 0.42
C ILE A 210 -9.64 13.96 0.86
N THR A 211 -9.87 15.25 0.64
CA THR A 211 -8.99 16.33 1.08
C THR A 211 -9.70 17.17 2.14
N VAL A 212 -9.02 17.48 3.23
CA VAL A 212 -9.52 18.36 4.29
C VAL A 212 -9.35 19.80 3.85
N MET A 213 -10.45 20.54 3.77
CA MET A 213 -10.48 21.95 3.36
C MET A 213 -10.43 22.89 4.56
N LYS A 214 -11.05 22.49 5.67
CA LYS A 214 -11.11 23.27 6.89
C LYS A 214 -11.16 22.36 8.11
N VAL A 215 -10.48 22.77 9.17
CA VAL A 215 -10.48 22.07 10.46
C VAL A 215 -11.12 22.97 11.51
N GLU A 216 -12.19 22.51 12.14
CA GLU A 216 -12.89 23.19 13.22
C GLU A 216 -13.02 22.25 14.43
N ASP A 217 -13.35 22.80 15.60
CA ASP A 217 -13.50 22.01 16.82
C ASP A 217 -14.63 20.98 16.67
N GLY A 218 -14.24 19.71 16.54
CA GLY A 218 -15.16 18.58 16.39
C GLY A 218 -15.73 18.38 14.99
N GLN A 219 -15.29 19.14 13.98
CA GLN A 219 -15.75 19.00 12.60
C GLN A 219 -14.63 19.17 11.57
N LEU A 220 -14.65 18.35 10.53
CA LEU A 220 -13.82 18.51 9.34
C LEU A 220 -14.70 18.83 8.14
N THR A 221 -14.35 19.88 7.41
CA THR A 221 -14.92 20.10 6.07
C THR A 221 -14.00 19.42 5.07
N VAL A 222 -14.52 18.43 4.35
CA VAL A 222 -13.76 17.63 3.37
C VAL A 222 -14.31 17.75 1.97
N GLN A 223 -13.48 17.47 0.98
CA GLN A 223 -13.80 17.52 -0.44
C GLN A 223 -13.30 16.26 -1.15
N ARG A 224 -14.06 15.77 -2.13
CA ARG A 224 -13.60 14.68 -2.99
C ARG A 224 -12.79 15.21 -4.16
N PRO A 225 -11.73 14.50 -4.60
CA PRO A 225 -11.00 14.85 -5.82
C PRO A 225 -11.95 15.05 -7.01
N GLY A 226 -11.78 16.15 -7.73
CA GLY A 226 -12.60 16.48 -8.91
C GLY A 226 -14.03 16.95 -8.63
N GLN A 227 -14.47 17.03 -7.37
CA GLN A 227 -15.80 17.55 -7.01
C GLN A 227 -15.73 18.90 -6.31
N LYS A 228 -16.63 19.83 -6.65
CA LYS A 228 -16.73 21.15 -6.00
C LYS A 228 -17.51 21.14 -4.68
N THR A 229 -18.29 20.11 -4.42
CA THR A 229 -19.11 20.02 -3.20
C THR A 229 -18.26 19.57 -2.02
N THR A 230 -18.39 20.30 -0.92
CA THR A 230 -17.80 19.93 0.37
C THR A 230 -18.79 19.11 1.19
N GLN A 231 -18.27 18.35 2.14
CA GLN A 231 -19.02 17.55 3.10
C GLN A 231 -18.45 17.76 4.49
N THR A 232 -19.32 17.84 5.50
CA THR A 232 -18.90 17.95 6.90
C THR A 232 -18.83 16.56 7.54
N LEU A 233 -17.74 16.28 8.24
CA LEU A 233 -17.55 15.08 9.04
C LEU A 233 -17.49 15.47 10.52
N ALA A 234 -18.34 14.87 11.34
CA ALA A 234 -18.20 14.96 12.79
C ALA A 234 -16.98 14.13 13.21
N VAL A 235 -16.09 14.74 14.00
CA VAL A 235 -14.87 14.10 14.51
C VAL A 235 -14.73 14.37 16.00
N GLY A 236 -14.07 13.47 16.72
CA GLY A 236 -13.79 13.67 18.13
C GLY A 236 -12.50 13.02 18.58
N ALA A 237 -12.00 13.48 19.72
CA ALA A 237 -10.88 12.85 20.41
C ALA A 237 -11.29 11.56 21.17
N GLY A 238 -12.60 11.34 21.35
CA GLY A 238 -13.12 10.14 21.98
C GLY A 238 -13.18 8.94 21.02
N VAL A 239 -12.98 7.74 21.56
CA VAL A 239 -13.02 6.48 20.80
C VAL A 239 -14.40 6.22 20.18
N PHE A 240 -15.47 6.62 20.85
CA PHE A 240 -16.84 6.49 20.34
C PHE A 240 -17.18 7.50 19.23
N ASP A 241 -16.43 8.59 19.12
CA ASP A 241 -16.57 9.59 18.06
C ASP A 241 -15.55 9.36 16.93
N GLY A 242 -14.80 8.24 16.99
CA GLY A 242 -13.81 7.87 15.98
C GLY A 242 -14.43 7.55 14.62
N ILE A 243 -13.77 7.99 13.56
CA ILE A 243 -14.23 7.80 12.17
C ILE A 243 -13.29 6.87 11.40
N LYS A 244 -13.84 6.12 10.43
CA LYS A 244 -13.14 5.08 9.67
C LYS A 244 -12.28 5.66 8.56
N ILE A 245 -11.24 6.39 8.92
CA ILE A 245 -10.28 7.05 8.02
C ILE A 245 -8.85 6.67 8.40
N GLY A 246 -7.91 6.92 7.50
CA GLY A 246 -6.48 6.85 7.76
C GLY A 246 -5.71 7.85 6.90
N HIS A 247 -4.37 7.81 6.99
CA HIS A 247 -3.52 8.62 6.13
C HIS A 247 -3.77 8.32 4.64
N GLY A 248 -3.83 9.37 3.82
CA GLY A 248 -4.08 9.26 2.38
C GLY A 248 -2.92 9.66 1.48
N TRP A 249 -1.80 10.16 2.03
CA TRP A 249 -0.64 10.56 1.22
C TRP A 249 0.16 9.37 0.68
N VAL A 250 0.34 8.36 1.54
CA VAL A 250 1.17 7.19 1.24
C VAL A 250 0.33 5.93 1.26
N GLU A 251 0.52 5.08 0.27
CA GLU A 251 -0.20 3.82 0.16
C GLU A 251 0.71 2.63 -0.17
N SER A 252 0.11 1.43 -0.17
CA SER A 252 0.79 0.21 -0.62
C SER A 252 0.83 0.16 -2.15
N PRO A 253 1.86 -0.44 -2.76
CA PRO A 253 1.94 -0.59 -4.21
C PRO A 253 0.66 -1.17 -4.83
N GLY A 254 0.14 -0.49 -5.85
CA GLY A 254 -1.07 -0.93 -6.58
C GLY A 254 -2.39 -0.77 -5.84
N ARG A 255 -2.44 0.04 -4.77
CA ARG A 255 -3.70 0.36 -4.08
C ARG A 255 -4.56 1.32 -4.90
N SER A 256 -3.99 2.41 -5.41
CA SER A 256 -4.68 3.30 -6.34
C SER A 256 -4.59 2.79 -7.78
N VAL A 257 -5.60 3.14 -8.58
CA VAL A 257 -5.69 2.82 -10.01
C VAL A 257 -5.95 4.13 -10.74
N SER A 258 -5.05 4.52 -11.62
CA SER A 258 -5.19 5.75 -12.42
C SER A 258 -4.50 5.57 -13.76
N GLU A 259 -5.06 6.20 -14.80
CA GLU A 259 -4.48 6.23 -16.14
C GLU A 259 -3.51 7.40 -16.34
N THR A 260 -3.53 8.39 -15.44
CA THR A 260 -2.83 9.68 -15.63
C THR A 260 -1.90 10.06 -14.49
N ALA A 261 -1.98 9.38 -13.35
CA ALA A 261 -1.21 9.76 -12.18
C ALA A 261 0.31 9.57 -12.35
N THR A 262 1.07 10.40 -11.64
CA THR A 262 2.51 10.17 -11.40
C THR A 262 2.70 9.43 -10.10
N VAL A 263 3.32 8.25 -10.18
CA VAL A 263 3.58 7.37 -9.04
C VAL A 263 4.98 7.60 -8.51
N PHE A 264 5.11 7.97 -7.24
CA PHE A 264 6.37 8.13 -6.53
C PHE A 264 6.57 6.90 -5.64
N ALA A 265 7.37 5.95 -6.09
CA ALA A 265 7.52 4.67 -5.40
C ALA A 265 8.94 4.47 -4.87
N SER A 266 9.08 4.05 -3.61
CA SER A 266 10.35 3.50 -3.13
C SER A 266 10.26 2.00 -2.97
N VAL A 267 11.17 1.28 -3.64
CA VAL A 267 11.20 -0.19 -3.64
C VAL A 267 12.58 -0.71 -3.30
N THR A 268 12.61 -1.78 -2.52
CA THR A 268 13.85 -2.51 -2.22
C THR A 268 14.21 -3.47 -3.37
N GLN A 269 15.44 -3.99 -3.35
CA GLN A 269 15.88 -5.00 -4.32
C GLN A 269 14.98 -6.23 -4.38
N ARG A 270 14.43 -6.66 -3.23
CA ARG A 270 13.57 -7.84 -3.16
C ARG A 270 12.18 -7.57 -3.72
N GLU A 271 11.74 -6.31 -3.68
CA GLU A 271 10.43 -5.86 -4.17
C GLU A 271 10.47 -5.42 -5.63
N LEU A 272 11.64 -5.36 -6.26
CA LEU A 272 11.79 -5.22 -7.71
C LEU A 272 11.50 -6.56 -8.42
N ASP A 273 10.30 -7.10 -8.19
CA ASP A 273 9.74 -8.25 -8.87
C ASP A 273 8.63 -7.83 -9.87
N ASN A 274 8.25 -8.74 -10.76
CA ASN A 274 7.24 -8.44 -11.78
C ASN A 274 5.87 -8.11 -11.18
N ALA A 275 5.54 -8.67 -10.01
CA ALA A 275 4.24 -8.48 -9.39
C ALA A 275 4.09 -7.05 -8.86
N THR A 276 5.10 -6.55 -8.15
CA THR A 276 5.15 -5.18 -7.67
C THR A 276 5.25 -4.19 -8.83
N LEU A 277 6.04 -4.48 -9.86
CA LEU A 277 6.10 -3.64 -11.06
C LEU A 277 4.74 -3.51 -11.76
N ASN A 278 4.00 -4.61 -11.95
CA ASN A 278 2.63 -4.56 -12.48
C ASN A 278 1.67 -3.77 -11.57
N GLN A 279 1.83 -3.89 -10.25
CA GLN A 279 1.04 -3.11 -9.29
C GLN A 279 1.31 -1.61 -9.42
N LEU A 280 2.58 -1.20 -9.55
CA LEU A 280 2.96 0.20 -9.74
C LEU A 280 2.46 0.75 -11.08
N ALA A 281 2.55 -0.03 -12.17
CA ALA A 281 2.10 0.37 -13.50
C ALA A 281 0.59 0.65 -13.56
N GLN A 282 -0.21 -0.03 -12.73
CA GLN A 282 -1.64 0.23 -12.65
C GLN A 282 -1.98 1.55 -11.95
N SER A 283 -1.08 2.04 -11.10
CA SER A 283 -1.33 3.24 -10.30
C SER A 283 -1.08 4.54 -11.06
N GLY A 284 -0.52 4.50 -12.28
CA GLY A 284 -0.30 5.69 -13.10
C GLY A 284 0.47 5.44 -14.40
N SER A 285 0.49 6.45 -15.28
CA SER A 285 1.20 6.42 -16.56
C SER A 285 2.68 6.81 -16.46
N HIS A 286 3.06 7.48 -15.38
CA HIS A 286 4.44 7.88 -15.10
C HIS A 286 4.88 7.35 -13.73
N LEU A 287 6.02 6.68 -13.67
CA LEU A 287 6.60 6.11 -12.46
C LEU A 287 7.94 6.76 -12.15
N ARG A 288 8.08 7.36 -10.96
CA ARG A 288 9.35 7.77 -10.37
C ARG A 288 9.78 6.74 -9.35
N LEU A 289 10.79 5.95 -9.70
CA LEU A 289 11.23 4.79 -8.95
C LEU A 289 12.50 5.08 -8.16
N TYR A 290 12.37 5.12 -6.84
CA TYR A 290 13.46 5.37 -5.92
C TYR A 290 14.01 4.04 -5.38
N SER A 291 15.23 3.69 -5.75
CA SER A 291 15.87 2.45 -5.31
C SER A 291 17.25 2.69 -4.69
N ALA A 292 17.65 1.79 -3.79
CA ALA A 292 19.02 1.71 -3.32
C ALA A 292 19.97 1.02 -4.32
N GLN A 293 19.41 0.42 -5.39
CA GLN A 293 20.19 -0.23 -6.44
C GLN A 293 20.75 0.78 -7.42
N ASP A 294 21.88 0.41 -8.02
CA ASP A 294 22.43 1.12 -9.16
C ASP A 294 21.39 1.30 -10.28
N ALA A 295 21.40 2.49 -10.88
CA ALA A 295 20.43 2.88 -11.90
C ALA A 295 20.49 1.93 -13.11
N ALA A 296 21.67 1.52 -13.57
CA ALA A 296 21.79 0.67 -14.76
C ALA A 296 21.18 -0.71 -14.54
N ARG A 297 21.40 -1.30 -13.35
CA ARG A 297 20.82 -2.60 -12.98
C ARG A 297 19.29 -2.54 -12.87
N THR A 298 18.76 -1.44 -12.36
CA THR A 298 17.32 -1.22 -12.25
C THR A 298 16.71 -1.01 -13.63
N THR A 299 17.37 -0.23 -14.49
CA THR A 299 16.97 -0.01 -15.90
C THR A 299 16.91 -1.32 -16.67
N GLU A 300 17.94 -2.17 -16.56
CA GLU A 300 17.98 -3.47 -17.24
C GLU A 300 16.81 -4.38 -16.82
N LYS A 301 16.39 -4.32 -15.55
CA LYS A 301 15.23 -5.08 -15.08
C LYS A 301 13.92 -4.51 -15.62
N LEU A 302 13.76 -3.19 -15.62
CA LEU A 302 12.54 -2.54 -16.12
C LEU A 302 12.39 -2.66 -17.64
N SER A 303 13.48 -2.57 -18.41
CA SER A 303 13.43 -2.69 -19.88
C SER A 303 13.04 -4.09 -20.36
N ARG A 304 13.30 -5.11 -19.55
CA ARG A 304 12.84 -6.49 -19.79
C ARG A 304 11.36 -6.69 -19.48
N HIS A 305 10.70 -5.70 -18.87
CA HIS A 305 9.32 -5.81 -18.41
C HIS A 305 8.34 -5.17 -19.40
N THR A 306 7.32 -5.91 -19.82
CA THR A 306 6.40 -5.48 -20.90
C THR A 306 5.56 -4.25 -20.53
N ALA A 307 5.30 -4.02 -19.24
CA ALA A 307 4.49 -2.90 -18.77
C ALA A 307 5.22 -1.55 -18.71
N PHE A 308 6.55 -1.51 -18.89
CA PHE A 308 7.33 -0.29 -18.71
C PHE A 308 8.15 0.09 -19.94
N SER A 309 8.36 1.39 -20.11
CA SER A 309 9.41 1.94 -20.96
C SER A 309 10.27 2.90 -20.14
N VAL A 310 11.61 2.83 -20.25
CA VAL A 310 12.50 3.64 -19.41
C VAL A 310 12.90 4.91 -20.16
N VAL A 311 12.67 6.09 -19.56
CA VAL A 311 12.88 7.39 -20.21
C VAL A 311 14.35 7.64 -20.58
N SER A 312 15.29 7.03 -19.84
CA SER A 312 16.72 7.09 -20.19
C SER A 312 17.05 6.50 -21.57
N GLU A 313 16.23 5.56 -22.09
CA GLU A 313 16.36 5.07 -23.46
C GLU A 313 15.74 6.03 -24.48
N GLN A 314 14.65 6.73 -24.13
CA GLN A 314 14.00 7.72 -24.99
C GLN A 314 14.85 8.97 -25.19
N LEU A 315 15.55 9.44 -24.16
CA LEU A 315 16.52 10.53 -24.30
C LEU A 315 17.71 10.12 -25.18
N LYS A 316 18.21 8.87 -25.07
CA LYS A 316 19.30 8.37 -25.92
C LYS A 316 18.88 8.15 -27.37
N THR A 317 17.67 7.67 -27.63
CA THR A 317 17.13 7.53 -28.99
C THR A 317 16.77 8.86 -29.63
N ARG A 318 16.36 9.87 -28.84
CA ARG A 318 16.05 11.22 -29.33
C ARG A 318 17.29 12.10 -29.50
N SER A 319 18.35 11.84 -28.73
CA SER A 319 19.62 12.58 -28.78
C SER A 319 20.54 12.16 -29.94
N GLY A 320 20.11 11.22 -30.81
CA GLY A 320 20.81 10.91 -32.07
C GLY A 320 22.26 10.44 -31.92
N GLU A 321 22.68 10.01 -30.73
CA GLU A 321 24.07 9.63 -30.47
C GLU A 321 24.25 8.15 -30.78
N THR A 322 24.51 7.91 -32.06
CA THR A 322 24.87 6.62 -32.63
C THR A 322 26.34 6.34 -32.31
N ASP A 323 26.62 5.74 -31.15
CA ASP A 323 27.87 5.03 -30.96
C ASP A 323 27.63 3.64 -30.36
N TRP A 324 27.44 2.67 -31.25
CA TRP A 324 27.23 1.25 -30.96
C TRP A 324 28.38 0.38 -31.50
N MET A 325 29.60 0.89 -31.64
CA MET A 325 30.76 0.05 -31.97
C MET A 325 31.91 0.17 -30.98
N ARG A 326 31.72 -0.42 -29.78
CA ARG A 326 32.64 -1.38 -29.14
C ARG A 326 32.06 -1.83 -27.79
N PRO A 327 31.96 -3.14 -27.55
CA PRO A 327 32.98 -3.72 -26.68
C PRO A 327 33.38 -5.16 -27.07
N LEU A 328 34.39 -5.68 -26.36
CA LEU A 328 34.83 -7.09 -26.27
C LEU A 328 36.10 -7.47 -27.04
N ARG A 329 37.23 -6.85 -26.67
CA ARG A 329 38.50 -7.59 -26.55
C ARG A 329 39.28 -7.12 -25.33
N SER A 330 39.08 -7.80 -24.20
CA SER A 330 40.12 -8.13 -23.23
C SER A 330 39.51 -8.82 -22.00
N ARG A 331 39.36 -10.14 -22.08
CA ARG A 331 39.52 -11.03 -20.93
C ARG A 331 39.60 -12.48 -21.42
N ARG A 332 40.82 -12.94 -21.64
CA ARG A 332 41.19 -14.33 -21.35
C ARG A 332 42.05 -14.27 -20.09
N PRO A 333 41.82 -15.20 -19.17
CA PRO A 333 42.88 -16.16 -18.91
C PRO A 333 42.40 -17.58 -19.20
N ASP A 334 43.38 -18.40 -19.55
CA ASP A 334 43.26 -19.75 -20.07
C ASP A 334 42.54 -20.71 -19.11
N CYS A 335 41.69 -21.57 -19.67
CA CYS A 335 41.15 -22.74 -18.98
C CYS A 335 41.72 -23.99 -19.66
N VAL A 336 42.61 -24.69 -18.95
CA VAL A 336 43.10 -26.03 -19.27
C VAL A 336 42.07 -27.06 -18.80
N PRO A 337 41.78 -28.13 -19.57
CA PRO A 337 40.78 -29.13 -19.19
C PRO A 337 41.39 -30.21 -18.29
N GLY A 338 40.82 -30.43 -17.11
CA GLY A 338 41.09 -31.64 -16.33
C GLY A 338 40.87 -31.51 -14.82
N ARG A 339 39.68 -31.89 -14.35
CA ARG A 339 39.44 -32.86 -13.26
C ARG A 339 38.00 -32.77 -12.77
N THR A 340 37.22 -33.78 -13.14
CA THR A 340 35.96 -34.16 -12.50
C THR A 340 36.28 -34.85 -11.17
N GLY A 341 35.59 -34.45 -10.09
CA GLY A 341 35.54 -35.19 -8.83
C GLY A 341 36.15 -34.46 -7.65
N HIS A 342 35.31 -34.22 -6.62
CA HIS A 342 35.58 -33.66 -5.28
C HIS A 342 35.36 -32.15 -5.11
N SER A 343 34.10 -31.75 -4.90
CA SER A 343 33.78 -30.52 -4.15
C SER A 343 32.37 -30.59 -3.55
N LEU A 344 32.19 -31.53 -2.62
CA LEU A 344 31.08 -31.55 -1.64
C LEU A 344 31.66 -32.07 -0.31
N ALA A 345 32.75 -31.46 0.17
CA ALA A 345 33.35 -31.76 1.49
C ALA A 345 34.35 -30.67 1.97
N ILE A 346 34.15 -29.39 1.63
CA ILE A 346 35.04 -28.29 2.06
C ILE A 346 34.24 -27.11 2.65
N PRO A 347 33.31 -27.36 3.58
CA PRO A 347 33.20 -26.40 4.69
C PRO A 347 33.02 -27.15 6.00
N LEU A 348 33.99 -27.99 6.38
CA LEU A 348 34.00 -28.59 7.74
C LEU A 348 35.42 -28.90 8.29
N LEU A 349 36.48 -28.44 7.62
CA LEU A 349 37.88 -28.67 8.04
C LEU A 349 38.70 -27.37 8.23
N GLU A 350 38.04 -26.21 8.25
CA GLU A 350 38.67 -24.92 8.63
C GLU A 350 38.16 -24.38 9.98
N SER A 351 37.43 -25.19 10.77
CA SER A 351 36.98 -24.82 12.13
C SER A 351 37.73 -25.53 13.26
N GLU A 352 38.84 -26.23 12.95
CA GLU A 352 39.82 -26.68 13.94
C GLU A 352 41.23 -26.37 13.44
N ASN A 353 41.68 -25.13 13.66
CA ASN A 353 43.06 -24.81 13.99
C ASN A 353 43.17 -23.45 14.67
#